data_AF-C4XHT6-F1
#
_entry.id   AF-C4XHT6-F1
#
_cell.length_a   1.000
_cell.length_b   1.000
_cell.length_c   1.000
_cell.angle_alpha   90.00
_cell.angle_beta   90.00
_cell.angle_gamma   90.00
#
_symmetry.space_group_name_H-M   'P 1'
#
loop_
_entity.id
_entity.type
_entity.pdbx_description
1 polymer ?
#
loop_
_entity_poly.entity_id
_entity_poly.type
_entity_poly.pdbx_seq_one_letter_code
_entity_poly.pdbx_strand_id
1 'polypeptide(L)'
;MPTEAESNDKALELVEEIVQRFRPIEQLFDVMGAADAGVQGVFVRRWAEIGTHLATSFREHLDQMVAIARNDDRSPGKSSTSTEE
;
A
#
# COMPACT_ATOMS: atom_id res chain seq x y z
N MET A 1 -19.58 -14.90 -13.56
CA MET A 1 -19.00 -14.48 -12.28
C MET A 1 -17.50 -14.56 -12.45
N PRO A 2 -16.72 -13.49 -12.20
CA PRO A 2 -15.27 -13.57 -12.24
C PRO A 2 -14.78 -14.57 -11.18
N THR A 3 -13.67 -15.24 -11.46
CA THR A 3 -13.05 -16.18 -10.50
C THR A 3 -12.34 -15.41 -9.38
N GLU A 4 -12.17 -16.03 -8.21
CA GLU A 4 -11.48 -15.39 -7.07
C GLU A 4 -10.05 -14.97 -7.44
N ALA A 5 -9.35 -15.78 -8.24
CA ALA A 5 -8.03 -15.44 -8.79
C ALA A 5 -8.04 -14.16 -9.65
N GLU A 6 -9.02 -14.02 -10.57
CA GLU A 6 -9.17 -12.79 -11.38
C GLU A 6 -9.53 -11.56 -10.54
N SER A 7 -10.14 -11.76 -9.36
CA SER A 7 -10.44 -10.66 -8.43
C SER A 7 -9.21 -10.23 -7.62
N ASN A 8 -8.34 -11.19 -7.26
CA ASN A 8 -7.10 -10.94 -6.54
C ASN A 8 -6.07 -10.24 -7.45
N ASP A 9 -5.96 -10.66 -8.70
CA ASP A 9 -5.07 -10.01 -9.69
C ASP A 9 -5.45 -8.53 -9.91
N LYS A 10 -6.75 -8.23 -10.01
CA LYS A 10 -7.24 -6.84 -10.11
C LYS A 10 -6.94 -6.02 -8.86
N ALA A 11 -6.97 -6.63 -7.68
CA ALA A 11 -6.63 -5.95 -6.43
C ALA A 11 -5.14 -5.57 -6.40
N LEU A 12 -4.26 -6.44 -6.90
CA LEU A 12 -2.83 -6.16 -7.02
C LEU A 12 -2.56 -5.02 -8.01
N GLU A 13 -3.18 -5.06 -9.19
CA GLU A 13 -3.07 -3.99 -10.19
C GLU A 13 -3.53 -2.64 -9.63
N LEU A 14 -4.65 -2.62 -8.88
CA LEU A 14 -5.16 -1.40 -8.25
C LEU A 14 -4.20 -0.86 -7.19
N VAL A 15 -3.58 -1.72 -6.38
CA VAL A 15 -2.61 -1.30 -5.37
C VAL A 15 -1.37 -0.70 -6.04
N GLU A 16 -0.85 -1.34 -7.08
CA GLU A 16 0.29 -0.79 -7.83
C GLU A 16 -0.07 0.57 -8.47
N GLU A 17 -1.27 0.68 -9.04
CA GLU A 17 -1.79 1.91 -9.61
C GLU A 17 -1.89 3.05 -8.58
N ILE A 18 -2.35 2.74 -7.36
CA ILE A 18 -2.40 3.70 -6.24
C ILE A 18 -0.98 4.12 -5.85
N VAL A 19 -0.05 3.19 -5.69
CA VAL A 19 1.35 3.49 -5.32
C VAL A 19 2.00 4.41 -6.37
N GLN A 20 1.78 4.16 -7.66
CA GLN A 20 2.31 5.02 -8.72
C GLN A 20 1.72 6.44 -8.66
N ARG A 21 0.42 6.59 -8.34
CA ARG A 21 -0.22 7.90 -8.18
C ARG A 21 0.29 8.70 -6.98
N PHE A 22 0.83 8.03 -5.95
CA PHE A 22 1.44 8.69 -4.79
C PHE A 22 2.91 9.07 -5.00
N ARG A 23 3.60 8.57 -6.04
CA ARG A 23 5.01 8.96 -6.28
C ARG A 23 5.26 10.46 -6.42
N PRO A 24 4.43 11.26 -7.10
CA PRO A 24 4.64 12.70 -7.18
C PRO A 24 4.64 13.39 -5.81
N ILE A 25 3.81 12.93 -4.86
CA ILE A 25 3.76 13.53 -3.52
C ILE A 25 4.99 13.15 -2.68
N GLU A 26 5.50 11.92 -2.84
CA GLU A 26 6.76 11.50 -2.20
C GLU A 26 7.96 12.30 -2.75
N GLN A 27 8.02 12.48 -4.06
CA GLN A 27 9.06 13.32 -4.69
C GLN A 27 9.01 14.77 -4.20
N LEU A 28 7.79 15.29 -3.94
CA LEU A 28 7.65 16.61 -3.33
C LEU A 28 8.25 16.64 -1.92
N PHE A 29 7.99 15.62 -1.10
CA PHE A 29 8.58 15.53 0.23
C PHE A 29 10.11 15.41 0.18
N ASP A 30 10.67 14.65 -0.76
CA ASP A 30 12.13 14.58 -0.96
C ASP A 30 12.74 15.95 -1.26
N VAL A 31 12.12 16.72 -2.17
CA VAL A 31 12.55 18.09 -2.50
C VAL A 31 12.42 19.02 -1.30
N MET A 32 11.33 18.93 -0.54
CA MET A 32 11.11 19.72 0.67
C MET A 32 12.13 19.36 1.77
N GLY A 33 12.51 18.08 1.89
CA GLY A 33 13.52 17.60 2.82
C GLY A 33 14.91 18.17 2.54
N ALA A 34 15.19 18.53 1.29
CA ALA A 34 16.44 19.14 0.85
C ALA A 34 16.49 20.67 1.06
N ALA A 35 15.46 21.29 1.63
CA ALA A 35 15.44 22.74 1.84
C ALA A 35 16.55 23.23 2.78
N ASP A 36 17.11 24.41 2.47
CA ASP A 36 18.19 25.05 3.23
C ASP A 36 17.82 25.32 4.70
N ALA A 37 18.82 25.44 5.58
CA ALA A 37 18.62 25.57 7.02
C ALA A 37 18.12 26.94 7.51
N GLY A 38 17.84 27.90 6.61
CA GLY A 38 17.17 29.14 6.95
C GLY A 38 15.82 28.95 7.65
N VAL A 39 15.32 30.03 8.29
CA VAL A 39 14.13 30.03 9.15
C VAL A 39 12.88 29.42 8.48
N GLN A 40 12.71 29.60 7.17
CA GLN A 40 11.61 28.99 6.42
C GLN A 40 11.85 27.51 6.08
N GLY A 41 13.11 27.11 5.85
CA GLY A 41 13.43 25.74 5.48
C GLY A 41 13.36 24.74 6.64
N VAL A 42 13.39 25.19 7.90
CA VAL A 42 13.09 24.35 9.06
C VAL A 42 11.65 23.83 9.01
N PHE A 43 10.67 24.69 8.71
CA PHE A 43 9.27 24.28 8.59
C PHE A 43 9.02 23.39 7.37
N VAL A 44 9.65 23.71 6.24
CA VAL A 44 9.55 22.92 5.00
C VAL A 44 10.10 21.50 5.22
N ARG A 45 11.25 21.35 5.91
CA ARG A 45 11.78 20.04 6.28
C ARG A 45 10.88 19.29 7.25
N ARG A 46 10.28 19.98 8.23
CA ARG A 46 9.34 19.34 9.14
C ARG A 46 8.08 18.81 8.43
N TRP A 47 7.57 19.55 7.44
CA TRP A 47 6.48 19.07 6.61
C TRP A 47 6.89 17.87 5.74
N ALA A 48 8.12 17.89 5.20
CA ALA A 48 8.69 16.74 4.50
C ALA A 48 8.73 15.50 5.40
N GLU A 49 9.26 15.61 6.62
CA GLU A 49 9.32 14.49 7.59
C GLU A 49 7.95 13.87 7.84
N ILE A 50 6.93 14.70 8.10
CA ILE A 50 5.55 14.24 8.33
C ILE A 50 4.99 13.56 7.08
N GLY A 51 5.21 14.17 5.92
CA GLY A 51 4.75 13.66 4.63
C GLY A 51 5.38 12.32 4.26
N THR A 52 6.70 12.20 4.38
CA THR A 52 7.44 10.96 4.12
C THR A 52 7.00 9.86 5.08
N HIS A 53 6.79 10.17 6.37
CA HIS A 53 6.27 9.20 7.33
C HIS A 53 4.86 8.72 6.95
N LEU A 54 3.97 9.64 6.55
CA LEU A 54 2.62 9.29 6.10
C LEU A 54 2.65 8.39 4.86
N ALA A 55 3.47 8.73 3.85
CA ALA A 55 3.58 7.95 2.63
C ALA A 55 4.14 6.55 2.87
N THR A 56 5.15 6.44 3.76
CA THR A 56 5.75 5.16 4.15
C THR A 56 4.72 4.27 4.87
N SER A 57 4.06 4.80 5.90
CA SER A 57 3.03 4.08 6.64
C SER A 57 1.86 3.64 5.75
N PHE A 58 1.48 4.46 4.77
CA PHE A 58 0.43 4.11 3.81
C PHE A 58 0.86 2.95 2.89
N ARG A 59 2.09 2.95 2.38
CA ARG A 59 2.63 1.83 1.59
C ARG A 59 2.68 0.54 2.39
N GLU A 60 3.19 0.59 3.61
CA GLU A 60 3.24 -0.57 4.51
C GLU A 60 1.83 -1.14 4.76
N HIS A 61 0.83 -0.28 4.93
CA HIS A 61 -0.55 -0.70 5.09
C HIS A 61 -1.11 -1.40 3.84
N LEU A 62 -0.85 -0.86 2.65
CA LEU A 62 -1.24 -1.49 1.39
C LEU A 62 -0.55 -2.85 1.19
N ASP A 63 0.75 -2.94 1.48
CA ASP A 63 1.50 -4.20 1.38
C ASP A 63 0.93 -5.27 2.32
N GLN A 64 0.52 -4.88 3.53
CA GLN A 64 -0.16 -5.78 4.48
C GLN A 64 -1.50 -6.27 3.95
N MET A 65 -2.33 -5.38 3.38
CA MET A 65 -3.60 -5.77 2.76
C MET A 65 -3.39 -6.77 1.62
N VAL A 66 -2.39 -6.53 0.78
CA VAL A 66 -2.01 -7.45 -0.31
C VAL A 66 -1.53 -8.80 0.24
N ALA A 67 -0.71 -8.80 1.28
CA ALA A 67 -0.22 -10.03 1.90
C ALA A 67 -1.36 -10.86 2.51
N ILE A 68 -2.34 -10.21 3.14
CA ILE A 68 -3.54 -10.85 3.68
C ILE A 68 -4.37 -11.47 2.55
N ALA A 69 -4.65 -10.70 1.48
CA ALA A 69 -5.42 -11.19 0.33
C ALA A 69 -4.77 -12.41 -0.35
N ARG A 70 -3.43 -12.45 -0.42
CA ARG A 70 -2.68 -13.61 -0.93
C ARG A 70 -2.70 -14.82 0.00
N ASN A 71 -2.81 -14.60 1.31
CA ASN A 71 -2.83 -15.67 2.31
C ASN A 71 -4.22 -16.30 2.47
N ASP A 72 -5.30 -15.53 2.30
CA ASP A 72 -6.67 -16.07 2.25
C ASP A 72 -6.85 -17.07 1.09
N ASP A 73 -6.23 -16.81 -0.07
CA ASP A 73 -6.19 -17.73 -1.22
C ASP A 73 -5.50 -19.09 -0.93
N ARG A 74 -4.69 -19.18 0.15
CA ARG A 74 -3.97 -20.41 0.52
C ARG A 74 -4.67 -21.24 1.59
N SER A 75 -5.83 -20.82 2.09
CA SER A 75 -6.59 -21.64 3.04
C SER A 75 -7.29 -22.76 2.27
N PRO A 76 -6.88 -24.04 2.41
CA PRO A 76 -7.54 -25.11 1.69
C PRO A 76 -8.94 -25.25 2.27
N GLY A 77 -9.95 -25.09 1.42
CA GLY A 77 -11.33 -25.37 1.78
C GLY A 77 -11.39 -26.73 2.46
N LYS A 78 -11.88 -26.77 3.71
CA LYS A 78 -12.33 -28.02 4.32
C LYS A 78 -13.48 -28.54 3.47
N SER A 79 -13.16 -29.42 2.53
CA SER A 79 -14.11 -30.34 1.92
C SER A 79 -14.56 -31.31 3.01
N SER A 80 -15.50 -30.88 3.85
CA SER A 80 -16.33 -31.79 4.61
C SER A 80 -17.36 -32.36 3.64
N THR A 81 -16.98 -33.45 2.97
CA THR A 81 -17.92 -34.32 2.28
C THR A 81 -19.00 -34.75 3.26
N SER A 82 -20.25 -34.42 2.93
CA SER A 82 -21.41 -35.12 3.46
C SER A 82 -21.23 -36.61 3.20
N THR A 83 -21.17 -37.40 4.26
CA THR A 83 -21.46 -38.83 4.15
C THR A 83 -22.89 -39.01 4.65
N GLU A 84 -23.81 -39.13 3.69
CA GLU A 84 -25.04 -39.89 3.89
C GLU A 84 -24.66 -41.36 4.12
N GLU A 85 -24.95 -41.90 5.31
CA GLU A 85 -25.76 -43.10 5.56
C GLU A 85 -25.89 -43.36 7.07
#